data_AF-A0A8C8STS1-F1
#
_entry.id   AF-A0A8C8STS1-F1
#
_cell.length_a   1.000
_cell.length_b   1.000
_cell.length_c   1.000
_cell.angle_alpha   90.00
_cell.angle_beta   90.00
_cell.angle_gamma   90.00
#
_symmetry.space_group_name_H-M   'P 1'
#
loop_
_entity.id
_entity.type
_entity.pdbx_description
1 polymer ?
#
loop_
_entity_poly.entity_id
_entity_poly.type
_entity_poly.pdbx_seq_one_letter_code
_entity_poly.pdbx_strand_id
1 'polypeptide(L)'
;MVVGAFPIAKLLYLGVRQLSRPLAARIKAGARASPFFRAYVCGPPAQLYHWVEMRTKMRIMGFQGATIKPLNEEAAVELGAELLGEAIVFSVGGLCIFLEYARQASNNRKKEEEQSSAMLALQQQVAELGLALETLDTQLREVNRLVLDISASPKK
;
A
#
# COMPACT_ATOMS: atom_id res chain seq x y z
N MET A 1 -8.66 15.76 1.19
CA MET A 1 -9.62 14.86 1.90
C MET A 1 -9.00 13.47 2.04
N VAL A 2 -8.37 13.19 3.17
CA VAL A 2 -7.78 11.87 3.47
C VAL A 2 -8.83 11.05 4.22
N VAL A 3 -9.78 10.46 3.49
CA VAL A 3 -10.87 9.63 4.07
C VAL A 3 -10.68 8.13 3.76
N GLY A 4 -9.54 7.74 3.18
CA GLY A 4 -9.29 6.35 2.76
C GLY A 4 -8.71 5.41 3.83
N ALA A 5 -8.07 5.93 4.89
CA ALA A 5 -7.33 5.08 5.85
C ALA A 5 -8.22 4.43 6.92
N PHE A 6 -9.24 5.15 7.40
CA PHE A 6 -10.13 4.69 8.47
C PHE A 6 -11.11 3.56 8.04
N PRO A 7 -11.67 3.54 6.81
CA PRO A 7 -12.56 2.46 6.37
C PRO A 7 -11.82 1.14 6.12
N ILE A 8 -10.65 1.18 5.48
CA ILE A 8 -9.91 -0.03 5.09
C ILE A 8 -9.32 -0.72 6.33
N ALA A 9 -8.73 0.03 7.26
CA ALA A 9 -8.20 -0.53 8.50
C ALA A 9 -9.29 -1.20 9.34
N LYS A 10 -10.48 -0.59 9.41
CA LYS A 10 -11.62 -1.12 10.17
C LYS A 10 -12.24 -2.35 9.49
N LEU A 11 -12.29 -2.38 8.16
CA LEU A 11 -12.72 -3.55 7.39
C LEU A 11 -11.72 -4.71 7.47
N LEU A 12 -10.42 -4.43 7.42
CA LEU A 12 -9.38 -5.43 7.66
C LEU A 12 -9.49 -6.02 9.07
N TYR A 13 -9.62 -5.17 10.09
CA TYR A 13 -9.78 -5.62 11.47
C TYR A 13 -11.05 -6.46 11.67
N LEU A 14 -12.19 -6.05 11.10
CA LEU A 14 -13.43 -6.81 11.16
C LEU A 14 -13.35 -8.13 10.37
N GLY A 15 -12.76 -8.09 9.17
CA GLY A 15 -12.57 -9.26 8.31
C GLY A 15 -11.68 -10.32 8.95
N VAL A 16 -10.58 -9.90 9.60
CA VAL A 16 -9.75 -10.79 10.41
C VAL A 16 -10.58 -11.43 11.51
N ARG A 17 -11.34 -10.63 12.26
CA ARG A 17 -12.12 -11.12 13.41
C ARG A 17 -13.30 -12.03 13.02
N GLN A 18 -13.88 -11.84 11.84
CA GLN A 18 -15.01 -12.62 11.34
C GLN A 18 -14.59 -13.87 10.56
N LEU A 19 -13.44 -13.85 9.88
CA LEU A 19 -12.92 -15.02 9.17
C LEU A 19 -12.06 -15.91 10.08
N SER A 20 -11.41 -15.37 11.11
CA SER A 20 -10.54 -16.14 12.00
C SER A 20 -11.31 -17.22 12.77
N ARG A 21 -12.52 -16.92 13.26
CA ARG A 21 -13.33 -17.88 14.03
C ARG A 21 -13.76 -19.13 13.25
N PRO A 22 -14.38 -19.04 12.06
CA PRO A 22 -14.73 -20.22 11.29
C PRO A 22 -13.50 -20.98 10.78
N LEU A 23 -12.40 -20.31 10.45
CA LEU A 23 -11.14 -20.97 10.10
C LEU A 23 -10.53 -21.71 11.29
N ALA A 24 -10.43 -21.07 12.45
CA ALA A 24 -9.92 -21.69 13.67
C ALA A 24 -10.76 -22.92 14.04
N ALA A 25 -12.09 -22.87 13.90
CA ALA A 25 -12.96 -24.03 14.14
C ALA A 25 -12.65 -25.20 13.17
N ARG A 26 -12.39 -24.90 11.89
CA ARG A 26 -11.98 -25.90 10.88
C ARG A 26 -10.61 -26.49 11.18
N ILE A 27 -9.65 -25.66 11.58
CA ILE A 27 -8.29 -26.08 11.95
C ILE A 27 -8.33 -26.94 13.24
N LYS A 28 -9.13 -26.56 14.25
CA LYS A 28 -9.37 -27.36 15.46
C LYS A 28 -9.97 -28.73 15.10
N ALA A 29 -10.94 -28.79 14.18
CA ALA A 29 -11.51 -30.05 13.73
C ALA A 29 -10.46 -30.94 13.02
N GLY A 30 -9.61 -30.36 12.16
CA GLY A 30 -8.51 -31.09 11.50
C GLY A 30 -7.42 -31.58 12.46
N ALA A 31 -7.09 -30.78 13.48
CA ALA A 31 -6.15 -31.16 14.53
C ALA A 31 -6.68 -32.29 15.43
N ARG A 32 -8.00 -32.35 15.66
CA ARG A 32 -8.64 -33.49 16.37
C ARG A 32 -8.67 -34.76 15.52
N ALA A 33 -8.83 -34.61 14.21
CA ALA A 33 -8.87 -35.74 13.29
C ALA A 33 -7.50 -36.37 13.03
N SER A 34 -6.39 -35.63 13.21
CA SER A 34 -5.05 -36.15 12.95
C SER A 34 -4.01 -35.75 14.01
N PRO A 35 -3.36 -36.72 14.67
CA PRO A 35 -2.33 -36.44 15.67
C PRO A 35 -1.08 -35.79 15.06
N PHE A 36 -0.80 -36.05 13.77
CA PHE A 36 0.27 -35.38 13.03
C PHE A 36 0.03 -33.87 12.95
N PHE A 37 -1.17 -33.45 12.56
CA PHE A 37 -1.49 -32.03 12.43
C PHE A 37 -1.48 -31.32 13.80
N ARG A 38 -1.95 -32.01 14.84
CA ARG A 38 -1.85 -31.54 16.23
C ARG A 38 -0.40 -31.27 16.65
N ALA A 39 0.49 -32.24 16.47
CA ALA A 39 1.85 -32.16 16.97
C ALA A 39 2.77 -31.30 16.09
N TYR A 40 2.58 -31.31 14.78
CA TYR A 40 3.52 -30.73 13.81
C TYR A 40 3.08 -29.37 13.25
N VAL A 41 1.77 -29.10 13.21
CA VAL A 41 1.23 -27.86 12.62
C VAL A 41 0.75 -26.91 13.71
N CYS A 42 -0.07 -27.38 14.67
CA CYS A 42 -0.57 -26.53 15.76
C CYS A 42 0.42 -26.43 16.94
N GLY A 43 1.15 -27.50 17.24
CA GLY A 43 2.07 -27.59 18.38
C GLY A 43 3.21 -26.56 18.38
N PRO A 44 4.03 -26.43 17.32
CA PRO A 44 5.17 -25.52 17.30
C PRO A 44 4.81 -24.04 17.47
N PRO A 45 3.81 -23.47 16.74
CA PRO A 45 3.44 -22.08 16.94
C PRO A 45 2.83 -21.83 18.33
N ALA A 46 2.07 -22.77 18.88
CA ALA A 46 1.51 -22.64 20.23
C ALA A 46 2.58 -22.67 21.33
N GLN A 47 3.56 -23.57 21.21
CA GLN A 47 4.69 -23.65 22.14
C GLN A 47 5.59 -22.43 22.05
N LEU A 48 5.86 -21.93 20.84
CA LEU A 48 6.62 -20.71 20.64
C LEU A 48 5.91 -19.50 21.27
N TYR A 49 4.61 -19.34 21.04
CA TYR A 49 3.83 -18.26 21.65
C TYR A 49 3.90 -18.32 23.17
N HIS A 50 3.64 -19.49 23.75
CA HIS A 50 3.70 -19.66 25.20
C HIS A 50 5.11 -19.39 25.76
N TRP A 51 6.15 -19.83 25.07
CA TRP A 51 7.53 -19.57 25.46
C TRP A 51 7.84 -18.07 25.44
N VAL A 52 7.46 -17.34 24.39
CA VAL A 52 7.65 -15.89 24.28
C VAL A 52 6.86 -15.15 25.35
N GLU A 53 5.59 -15.50 25.54
CA GLU A 53 4.71 -14.88 26.54
C GLU A 53 5.27 -15.05 27.94
N MET A 54 5.61 -16.29 28.33
CA MET A 54 6.16 -16.59 29.65
C MET A 54 7.55 -15.97 29.82
N ARG A 55 8.42 -16.00 28.82
CA ARG A 55 9.73 -15.34 28.87
C ARG A 55 9.61 -13.83 29.09
N THR A 56 8.64 -13.21 28.43
CA THR A 56 8.38 -11.77 28.53
C THR A 56 7.80 -11.41 29.89
N LYS A 57 6.79 -12.15 30.36
CA LYS A 57 6.18 -11.96 31.69
C LYS A 57 7.22 -12.12 32.81
N MET A 58 8.10 -13.10 32.68
CA MET A 58 9.17 -13.34 33.67
C MET A 58 10.24 -12.24 33.66
N ARG A 59 10.61 -11.70 32.50
CA ARG A 59 11.50 -10.51 32.43
C ARG A 59 10.87 -9.29 33.08
N ILE A 60 9.59 -9.03 32.82
CA ILE A 60 8.88 -7.86 33.36
C ILE A 60 8.74 -7.97 34.88
N MET A 61 8.45 -9.18 35.39
CA MET A 61 8.33 -9.43 36.84
C MET A 61 9.68 -9.64 37.54
N GLY A 62 10.82 -9.52 36.84
CA GLY A 62 12.16 -9.61 37.42
C GLY A 62 12.62 -11.03 37.81
N PHE A 63 11.84 -12.07 37.50
CA PHE A 63 12.21 -13.45 37.81
C PHE A 63 13.16 -14.02 36.75
N GLN A 64 14.38 -14.37 37.18
CA GLN A 64 15.38 -15.04 36.35
C GLN A 64 15.33 -16.55 36.60
N GLY A 65 14.96 -17.35 35.58
CA GLY A 65 15.28 -18.77 35.56
C GLY A 65 14.19 -19.79 35.91
N ALA A 66 12.89 -19.43 35.97
CA ALA A 66 11.87 -20.48 36.11
C ALA A 66 11.66 -21.23 34.80
N THR A 67 11.70 -22.56 34.88
CA THR A 67 11.46 -23.48 33.76
C THR A 67 10.00 -23.36 33.31
N ILE A 68 9.79 -22.93 32.07
CA ILE A 68 8.46 -22.77 31.48
C ILE A 68 7.89 -24.18 31.24
N LYS A 69 6.83 -24.55 31.96
CA LYS A 69 6.16 -25.84 31.77
C LYS A 69 5.50 -25.86 30.39
N PRO A 70 5.71 -26.91 29.57
CA PRO A 70 5.06 -26.99 28.27
C PRO A 70 3.54 -26.99 28.43
N LEU A 71 2.87 -26.34 27.49
CA LEU A 71 1.42 -26.19 27.47
C LEU A 71 0.75 -27.56 27.31
N ASN A 72 -0.39 -27.77 27.97
CA ASN A 72 -1.19 -28.99 27.77
C ASN A 72 -1.55 -29.13 26.28
N GLU A 73 -1.55 -30.35 25.75
CA GLU A 73 -1.72 -30.62 24.32
C GLU A 73 -3.05 -30.06 23.78
N GLU A 74 -4.12 -30.09 24.58
CA GLU A 74 -5.42 -29.53 24.20
C GLU A 74 -5.38 -28.00 24.08
N ALA A 75 -4.70 -27.34 25.01
CA ALA A 75 -4.52 -25.89 24.98
C ALA A 75 -3.60 -25.46 23.83
N ALA A 76 -2.60 -26.28 23.48
CA ALA A 76 -1.73 -26.04 22.33
C ALA A 76 -2.50 -26.15 21.00
N VAL A 77 -3.44 -27.09 20.88
CA VAL A 77 -4.34 -27.18 19.72
C VAL A 77 -5.23 -25.95 19.61
N GLU A 78 -5.81 -25.51 20.73
CA GLU A 78 -6.71 -24.37 20.76
C GLU A 78 -6.00 -23.08 20.33
N LEU A 79 -4.88 -22.77 20.97
CA LEU A 79 -4.10 -21.57 20.70
C LEU A 79 -3.43 -21.61 19.32
N GLY A 80 -2.88 -22.77 18.95
CA GLY A 80 -2.25 -22.96 17.64
C GLY A 80 -3.24 -22.82 16.48
N ALA A 81 -4.47 -23.32 16.65
CA ALA A 81 -5.49 -23.20 15.62
C ALA A 81 -5.99 -21.76 15.41
N GLU A 82 -6.09 -20.98 16.49
CA GLU A 82 -6.45 -19.55 16.40
C GLU A 82 -5.35 -18.74 15.71
N LEU A 83 -4.09 -18.94 16.13
CA LEU A 83 -2.93 -18.27 15.52
C LEU A 83 -2.78 -18.62 14.03
N LEU A 84 -2.94 -19.89 13.66
CA LEU A 84 -2.88 -20.32 12.25
C LEU A 84 -4.03 -19.74 11.43
N GLY A 85 -5.25 -19.71 11.99
CA GLY A 85 -6.40 -19.13 11.32
C GLY A 85 -6.20 -17.64 11.01
N GLU A 86 -5.68 -16.89 11.97
CA GLU A 86 -5.34 -15.48 11.77
C GLU A 86 -4.19 -15.30 10.77
N ALA A 87 -3.12 -16.08 10.90
CA ALA A 87 -1.96 -16.01 10.00
C ALA A 87 -2.34 -16.26 8.53
N ILE A 88 -3.24 -17.21 8.27
CA ILE A 88 -3.73 -17.50 6.91
C ILE A 88 -4.50 -16.30 6.35
N VAL A 89 -5.43 -15.74 7.12
CA VAL A 89 -6.24 -14.59 6.67
C VAL A 89 -5.35 -13.37 6.40
N PHE A 90 -4.40 -13.08 7.29
CA PHE A 90 -3.44 -11.99 7.09
C PHE A 90 -2.51 -12.23 5.91
N SER A 91 -2.04 -13.47 5.70
CA SER A 91 -1.16 -13.79 4.57
C SER A 91 -1.86 -13.63 3.24
N VAL A 92 -3.10 -14.13 3.12
CA VAL A 92 -3.90 -13.99 1.90
C VAL A 92 -4.24 -12.52 1.63
N GLY A 93 -4.73 -11.80 2.64
CA GLY A 93 -5.05 -10.38 2.50
C GLY A 93 -3.82 -9.52 2.18
N GLY A 94 -2.71 -9.76 2.88
CA GLY A 94 -1.44 -9.07 2.66
C GLY A 94 -0.85 -9.35 1.29
N LEU A 95 -0.93 -10.60 0.82
CA LEU A 95 -0.49 -10.98 -0.52
C LEU A 95 -1.33 -10.31 -1.59
N CYS A 96 -2.66 -10.27 -1.45
CA CYS A 96 -3.54 -9.56 -2.38
C CYS A 96 -3.17 -8.08 -2.48
N ILE A 97 -3.02 -7.40 -1.34
CA ILE A 97 -2.63 -5.97 -1.31
C ILE A 97 -1.25 -5.77 -1.94
N PHE A 98 -0.29 -6.64 -1.64
CA PHE A 98 1.05 -6.56 -2.20
C PHE A 98 1.04 -6.71 -3.73
N LEU A 99 0.29 -7.68 -4.26
CA LEU A 99 0.17 -7.89 -5.69
C LEU A 99 -0.55 -6.73 -6.39
N GLU A 100 -1.60 -6.19 -5.78
CA GLU A 100 -2.29 -5.01 -6.29
C GLU A 100 -1.37 -3.79 -6.31
N TYR A 101 -0.61 -3.57 -5.23
CA TYR A 101 0.37 -2.49 -5.14
C TYR A 101 1.45 -2.64 -6.21
N ALA A 102 2.02 -3.83 -6.39
CA ALA A 102 3.01 -4.11 -7.41
C ALA A 102 2.47 -3.84 -8.83
N ARG A 103 1.22 -4.26 -9.09
CA ARG A 103 0.53 -3.99 -10.36
C ARG A 103 0.27 -2.50 -10.57
N GLN A 104 -0.16 -1.80 -9.53
CA GLN A 104 -0.47 -0.38 -9.58
C GLN A 104 0.79 0.47 -9.76
N ALA A 105 1.91 0.11 -9.13
CA ALA A 105 3.20 0.78 -9.29
C ALA A 105 3.68 0.76 -10.76
N SER A 106 3.47 -0.35 -11.47
CA SER A 106 3.79 -0.42 -12.90
C SER A 106 2.92 0.50 -13.76
N ASN A 107 1.64 0.67 -13.42
CA ASN A 107 0.73 1.53 -14.16
C ASN A 107 0.94 3.02 -13.84
N ASN A 108 1.31 3.34 -12.60
CA ASN A 108 1.56 4.72 -12.19
C ASN A 108 2.79 5.30 -12.91
N ARG A 109 3.85 4.50 -13.08
CA ARG A 109 5.05 4.92 -13.82
C ARG A 109 4.76 5.31 -15.26
N LYS A 110 3.92 4.54 -15.97
CA LYS A 110 3.47 4.88 -17.33
C LYS A 110 2.67 6.19 -17.37
N LYS A 111 1.79 6.39 -16.39
CA LYS A 111 1.01 7.64 -16.29
C LYS A 111 1.90 8.85 -16.00
N GLU A 112 2.94 8.68 -15.17
CA GLU A 112 3.91 9.74 -14.90
C GLU A 112 4.73 10.10 -16.15
N GLU A 113 5.14 9.09 -16.93
CA GLU A 113 5.79 9.28 -18.23
C GLU A 113 4.86 10.03 -19.21
N GLU A 114 3.61 9.59 -19.37
CA GLU A 114 2.62 10.26 -20.22
C GLU A 114 2.37 11.72 -19.77
N GLN A 115 2.19 11.96 -18.47
CA GLN A 115 1.97 13.30 -17.93
C GLN A 115 3.19 14.22 -18.14
N SER A 116 4.40 13.71 -17.95
CA SER A 116 5.62 14.48 -18.18
C SER A 116 5.78 14.85 -19.66
N SER A 117 5.48 13.92 -20.57
CA SER A 117 5.50 14.19 -22.01
C SER A 117 4.47 15.23 -22.43
N ALA A 118 3.25 15.17 -21.87
CA ALA A 118 2.21 16.17 -22.11
C ALA A 118 2.60 17.56 -21.58
N MET A 119 3.24 17.62 -20.40
CA MET A 119 3.74 18.87 -19.83
C MET A 119 4.79 19.52 -20.74
N LEU A 120 5.75 18.72 -21.23
CA LEU A 120 6.78 19.18 -22.16
C LEU A 120 6.17 19.69 -23.47
N ALA A 121 5.20 18.96 -24.03
CA ALA A 121 4.50 19.38 -25.25
C ALA A 121 3.76 20.71 -25.06
N LEU A 122 3.08 20.91 -23.94
CA LEU A 122 2.42 22.18 -23.62
C LEU A 122 3.41 23.32 -23.46
N GLN A 123 4.53 23.10 -22.77
CA GLN A 123 5.60 24.11 -22.65
C GLN A 123 6.14 24.52 -24.02
N GLN A 124 6.31 23.55 -24.92
CA GLN A 124 6.79 23.79 -26.28
C GLN A 124 5.78 24.60 -27.11
N GLN A 125 4.49 24.26 -27.03
CA GLN A 125 3.43 25.05 -27.68
C GLN A 125 3.37 26.49 -27.15
N VAL A 126 3.52 26.70 -25.84
CA VAL A 126 3.56 28.03 -25.25
C VAL A 126 4.78 28.82 -25.73
N ALA A 127 5.94 28.18 -25.85
CA ALA A 127 7.15 28.80 -26.38
C ALA A 127 6.98 29.21 -27.86
N GLU A 128 6.40 28.34 -28.69
CA GLU A 128 6.09 28.63 -30.10
C GLU A 128 5.09 29.79 -30.25
N LEU A 129 4.03 29.81 -29.43
CA LEU A 129 3.09 30.93 -29.39
C LEU A 129 3.79 32.24 -28.98
N GLY A 130 4.72 32.17 -28.03
CA GLY A 130 5.53 33.32 -27.62
C GLY A 130 6.36 33.90 -28.78
N LEU A 131 7.03 33.04 -29.55
CA LEU A 131 7.78 33.45 -30.73
C LEU A 131 6.87 34.05 -31.81
N ALA A 132 5.70 33.44 -32.05
CA ALA A 132 4.72 33.96 -33.00
C ALA A 132 4.23 35.36 -32.60
N LEU A 133 3.95 35.59 -31.31
CA LEU A 133 3.60 36.91 -30.79
C LEU A 133 4.72 37.94 -31.00
N GLU A 134 5.97 37.54 -30.76
CA GLU A 134 7.14 38.43 -30.92
C GLU A 134 7.36 38.82 -32.39
N THR A 135 7.19 37.87 -33.32
CA THR A 135 7.24 38.17 -34.76
C THR A 135 6.11 39.10 -35.19
N LEU A 136 4.91 38.93 -34.65
CA LEU A 136 3.77 39.80 -34.95
C LEU A 136 3.97 41.23 -34.41
N ASP A 137 4.53 41.39 -33.21
CA ASP A 137 4.89 42.71 -32.65
C ASP A 137 5.90 43.42 -33.55
N THR A 138 6.90 42.68 -34.05
CA THR A 138 7.93 43.22 -34.94
C THR A 138 7.32 43.71 -36.26
N GLN A 139 6.43 42.92 -36.88
CA GLN A 139 5.73 43.33 -38.10
C GLN A 139 4.82 44.54 -37.86
N LEU A 140 4.12 44.60 -36.72
CA LEU A 140 3.28 45.74 -36.35
C LEU A 140 4.10 47.03 -36.25
N ARG A 141 5.30 46.97 -35.65
CA ARG A 141 6.22 48.11 -35.56
C ARG A 141 6.70 48.57 -36.94
N GLU A 142 7.03 47.65 -37.84
CA GLU A 142 7.41 47.99 -39.21
C GLU A 142 6.28 48.67 -39.98
N VAL A 143 5.06 48.11 -39.91
CA VAL A 143 3.87 48.71 -40.54
C VAL A 143 3.60 50.10 -39.98
N ASN A 144 3.66 50.29 -38.66
CA ASN A 144 3.44 51.59 -38.04
C ASN A 144 4.48 52.62 -38.51
N ARG A 145 5.75 52.20 -38.67
CA ARG A 145 6.80 53.05 -39.22
C ARG A 145 6.52 53.47 -40.67
N LEU A 146 6.07 52.54 -41.52
CA LEU A 146 5.68 52.83 -42.90
C LEU A 146 4.47 53.79 -42.99
N VAL A 147 3.48 53.61 -42.11
CA VAL A 147 2.31 54.50 -42.03
C VAL A 147 2.73 55.92 -41.64
N LEU A 148 3.65 56.06 -40.67
CA LEU A 148 4.20 57.35 -40.27
C LEU A 148 4.98 58.02 -41.41
N ASP A 149 5.80 57.28 -42.15
CA ASP A 149 6.54 57.80 -43.30
C ASP A 149 5.62 58.27 -44.44
N ILE A 150 4.53 57.52 -44.72
CA ILE A 150 3.52 57.92 -45.70
C ILE A 150 2.78 59.18 -45.23
N SER A 151 2.42 59.27 -43.95
CA SER A 151 1.78 60.45 -43.36
C SER A 151 2.69 61.68 -43.36
N ALA A 152 4.01 61.50 -43.27
CA ALA A 152 5.00 62.57 -43.27
C ALA A 152 5.37 63.04 -44.68
N SER A 153 4.97 62.30 -45.73
CA SER A 153 5.19 62.72 -47.12
C SER A 153 4.24 63.88 -47.48
N PRO A 154 4.75 65.04 -47.92
CA PRO A 154 3.91 66.21 -48.21
C PRO A 154 3.01 65.92 -49.42
N LYS A 155 1.69 66.12 -49.24
CA LYS A 155 0.71 66.12 -50.34
C LYS A 155 1.18 67.13 -51.40
N LYS A 156 1.50 66.63 -52.60
CA LYS A 156 1.55 67.43 -53.82
C LYS A 156 0.14 67.82 -54.25
#